data_AF-A0AAD5PMI0-F1
#
_entry.id   AF-A0AAD5PMI0-F1
#
_cell.length_a   1.000
_cell.length_b   1.000
_cell.length_c   1.000
_cell.angle_alpha   90.00
_cell.angle_beta   90.00
_cell.angle_gamma   90.00
#
_symmetry.space_group_name_H-M   'P 1'
#
loop_
_entity.id
_entity.type
_entity.pdbx_description
1 polymer ?
#
loop_
_entity_poly.entity_id
_entity_poly.type
_entity_poly.pdbx_seq_one_letter_code
_entity_poly.pdbx_strand_id
1 'polypeptide(L)'
;MLGHFYANKNAGSFFVPELNSQVIIGFLDNDPRFPVVLGSLYSKINTPKETFTKENNIKAIVTKAGIRLEFDDKDKVFTVLTPGKNTLVISDKDKGVKIEDQNGNVFTTNDKGVTLTSKKDIKVTATGKLELSGSKGVVLSSSGGDVKVEGKNVNLKASAKVEVNGSAGADIKSSSVINVKGSMVNIN
;
A
#
# COMPACT_ATOMS: atom_id res chain seq x y z
N MET A 1 -37.05 7.30 -13.74
CA MET A 1 -35.85 6.45 -14.03
C MET A 1 -34.58 7.24 -13.73
N LEU A 2 -33.42 6.58 -13.55
CA LEU A 2 -32.12 7.23 -13.34
C LEU A 2 -31.14 6.78 -14.43
N GLY A 3 -30.58 7.75 -15.15
CA GLY A 3 -29.52 7.52 -16.12
C GLY A 3 -28.19 7.20 -15.44
N HIS A 4 -27.50 6.19 -15.94
CA HIS A 4 -26.18 5.76 -15.48
C HIS A 4 -25.29 5.57 -16.70
N PHE A 5 -23.98 5.87 -16.58
CA PHE A 5 -23.05 5.68 -17.69
C PHE A 5 -22.79 4.20 -18.01
N TYR A 6 -23.13 3.30 -17.09
CA TYR A 6 -23.09 1.85 -17.30
C TYR A 6 -24.17 1.19 -16.41
N ALA A 7 -25.10 0.45 -17.01
CA ALA A 7 -26.17 -0.24 -16.27
C ALA A 7 -26.59 -1.54 -16.98
N ASN A 8 -26.60 -2.63 -16.22
CA ASN A 8 -26.97 -3.97 -16.67
C ASN A 8 -27.43 -4.82 -15.47
N LYS A 9 -27.95 -6.02 -15.70
CA LYS A 9 -28.36 -6.92 -14.61
C LYS A 9 -27.13 -7.29 -13.75
N ASN A 10 -27.11 -6.85 -12.50
CA ASN A 10 -26.01 -7.04 -11.52
C ASN A 10 -24.63 -6.46 -11.92
N ALA A 11 -24.57 -5.53 -12.87
CA ALA A 11 -23.35 -4.83 -13.26
C ALA A 11 -23.66 -3.38 -13.65
N GLY A 12 -22.91 -2.40 -13.13
CA GLY A 12 -23.19 -1.00 -13.43
C GLY A 12 -22.43 -0.02 -12.56
N SER A 13 -22.56 1.26 -12.89
CA SER A 13 -22.21 2.37 -12.02
C SER A 13 -23.30 2.58 -10.98
N PHE A 14 -22.94 2.73 -9.70
CA PHE A 14 -23.90 2.98 -8.64
C PHE A 14 -23.51 4.22 -7.84
N PHE A 15 -23.87 5.38 -8.37
CA PHE A 15 -23.71 6.69 -7.74
C PHE A 15 -25.05 7.42 -7.81
N VAL A 16 -25.85 7.25 -6.76
CA VAL A 16 -27.19 7.84 -6.67
C VAL A 16 -27.07 9.20 -5.96
N PRO A 17 -27.74 10.26 -6.44
CA PRO A 17 -27.74 11.55 -5.78
C PRO A 17 -28.25 11.44 -4.33
N GLU A 18 -27.67 12.23 -3.44
CA GLU A 18 -28.09 12.29 -2.03
C GLU A 18 -29.45 12.97 -1.88
N LEU A 19 -30.13 12.74 -0.76
CA LEU A 19 -31.35 13.47 -0.43
C LEU A 19 -31.09 14.98 -0.50
N ASN A 20 -32.01 15.72 -1.15
CA ASN A 20 -31.92 17.16 -1.42
C ASN A 20 -30.85 17.59 -2.43
N SER A 21 -30.20 16.65 -3.14
CA SER A 21 -29.32 16.98 -4.27
C SER A 21 -30.13 17.56 -5.44
N GLN A 22 -29.53 18.52 -6.14
CA GLN A 22 -30.12 19.09 -7.35
C GLN A 22 -29.74 18.23 -8.56
N VAL A 23 -30.76 17.88 -9.35
CA VAL A 23 -30.63 16.98 -10.49
C VAL A 23 -31.20 17.59 -11.76
N ILE A 24 -30.71 17.12 -12.90
CA ILE A 24 -31.30 17.41 -14.21
C ILE A 24 -32.36 16.35 -14.49
N ILE A 25 -33.55 16.78 -14.87
CA ILE A 25 -34.65 15.89 -15.25
C ILE A 25 -34.96 16.10 -16.74
N GLY A 26 -35.01 15.01 -17.49
CA GLY A 26 -35.61 14.94 -18.82
C GLY A 26 -36.95 14.22 -18.76
N PHE A 27 -37.83 14.47 -19.73
CA PHE A 27 -39.16 13.86 -19.81
C PHE A 27 -39.26 13.05 -21.09
N LEU A 28 -39.68 11.78 -20.98
CA LEU A 28 -39.89 10.94 -22.16
C LEU A 28 -41.05 11.51 -22.99
N ASP A 29 -40.84 11.64 -24.30
CA ASP A 29 -41.80 12.19 -25.26
C ASP A 29 -42.38 13.57 -24.84
N ASN A 30 -41.58 14.36 -24.10
CA ASN A 30 -42.00 15.63 -23.50
C ASN A 30 -43.22 15.52 -22.56
N ASP A 31 -43.50 14.33 -22.02
CA ASP A 31 -44.59 14.10 -21.09
C ASP A 31 -44.10 14.24 -19.63
N PRO A 32 -44.57 15.26 -18.89
CA PRO A 32 -44.11 15.52 -17.51
C PRO A 32 -44.41 14.38 -16.53
N ARG A 33 -45.28 13.43 -16.89
CA ARG A 33 -45.60 12.26 -16.07
C ARG A 33 -44.50 11.19 -16.10
N PHE A 34 -43.56 11.27 -17.04
CA PHE A 34 -42.49 10.29 -17.21
C PHE A 34 -41.08 10.90 -17.06
N PRO A 35 -40.70 11.35 -15.85
CA PRO A 35 -39.39 11.94 -15.61
C PRO A 35 -38.25 10.91 -15.56
N VAL A 36 -37.10 11.32 -16.07
CA VAL A 36 -35.83 10.60 -16.04
C VAL A 36 -34.75 11.53 -15.51
N VAL A 37 -34.09 11.14 -14.43
CA VAL A 37 -32.92 11.86 -13.91
C VAL A 37 -31.74 11.61 -14.86
N LEU A 38 -31.17 12.67 -15.42
CA LEU A 38 -30.05 12.60 -16.38
C LEU A 38 -28.68 12.77 -15.71
N GLY A 39 -28.65 13.40 -14.53
CA GLY A 39 -27.42 13.66 -13.79
C GLY A 39 -27.63 14.64 -12.64
N SER A 40 -26.54 15.02 -11.97
CA SER A 40 -26.52 16.00 -10.87
C SER A 40 -25.78 17.27 -11.27
N LEU A 41 -26.11 18.39 -10.63
CA LEU A 41 -25.48 19.69 -10.89
C LEU A 41 -24.80 20.23 -9.64
N TYR A 42 -23.61 20.80 -9.85
CA TYR A 42 -23.04 21.75 -8.89
C TYR A 42 -23.83 23.06 -8.93
N SER A 43 -24.00 23.70 -7.78
CA SER A 43 -24.74 24.94 -7.60
C SER A 43 -24.19 25.75 -6.42
N LYS A 44 -24.84 26.85 -6.07
CA LYS A 44 -24.51 27.62 -4.85
C LYS A 44 -24.74 26.82 -3.56
N ILE A 45 -25.55 25.77 -3.61
CA ILE A 45 -25.84 24.89 -2.48
C ILE A 45 -24.94 23.65 -2.55
N ASN A 46 -24.86 23.00 -3.72
CA ASN A 46 -24.01 21.84 -3.95
C ASN A 46 -22.69 22.29 -4.57
N THR A 47 -21.73 22.69 -3.75
CA THR A 47 -20.43 23.17 -4.25
C THR A 47 -19.45 22.00 -4.46
N PRO A 48 -18.66 22.00 -5.53
CA PRO A 48 -17.56 21.06 -5.68
C PRO A 48 -16.50 21.28 -4.60
N LYS A 49 -15.74 20.22 -4.28
CA LYS A 49 -14.54 20.36 -3.43
C LYS A 49 -13.43 21.15 -4.12
N GLU A 50 -13.27 20.94 -5.43
CA GLU A 50 -12.30 21.66 -6.24
C GLU A 50 -12.84 22.99 -6.74
N THR A 51 -11.95 23.96 -6.94
CA THR A 51 -12.29 25.19 -7.64
C THR A 51 -12.05 25.03 -9.13
N PHE A 52 -12.92 25.63 -9.94
CA PHE A 52 -12.71 25.67 -11.38
C PHE A 52 -11.53 26.60 -11.67
N THR A 53 -10.44 26.02 -12.15
CA THR A 53 -9.23 26.74 -12.58
C THR A 53 -9.11 26.68 -14.10
N LYS A 54 -8.37 27.62 -14.69
CA LYS A 54 -8.14 27.67 -16.14
C LYS A 54 -7.36 26.43 -16.62
N GLU A 55 -6.41 25.99 -15.80
CA GLU A 55 -5.52 24.88 -16.10
C GLU A 55 -6.23 23.53 -15.95
N ASN A 56 -7.16 23.41 -14.99
CA ASN A 56 -8.00 22.21 -14.80
C ASN A 56 -7.21 20.88 -14.74
N ASN A 57 -6.05 20.92 -14.07
CA ASN A 57 -5.15 19.76 -13.97
C ASN A 57 -5.65 18.67 -13.02
N ILE A 58 -6.55 19.02 -12.08
CA ILE A 58 -7.06 18.08 -11.08
C ILE A 58 -8.42 17.55 -11.52
N LYS A 59 -8.52 16.23 -11.67
CA LYS A 59 -9.79 15.52 -11.91
C LYS A 59 -10.01 14.57 -10.75
N ALA A 60 -11.23 14.52 -10.20
CA ALA A 60 -11.48 13.66 -9.06
C ALA A 60 -12.91 13.13 -9.00
N ILE A 61 -13.04 11.94 -8.42
CA ILE A 61 -14.29 11.39 -7.90
C ILE A 61 -14.22 11.50 -6.38
N VAL A 62 -15.20 12.18 -5.77
CA VAL A 62 -15.26 12.38 -4.31
C VAL A 62 -16.63 11.92 -3.81
N THR A 63 -16.65 10.97 -2.88
CA THR A 63 -17.89 10.53 -2.24
C THR A 63 -18.29 11.47 -1.10
N LYS A 64 -19.55 11.41 -0.65
CA LYS A 64 -20.04 12.17 0.51
C LYS A 64 -19.20 11.98 1.78
N ALA A 65 -18.69 10.77 1.98
CA ALA A 65 -17.83 10.47 3.12
C ALA A 65 -16.40 11.02 2.96
N GLY A 66 -16.05 11.63 1.83
CA GLY A 66 -14.72 12.17 1.56
C GLY A 66 -13.69 11.15 1.06
N ILE A 67 -14.13 9.96 0.62
CA ILE A 67 -13.26 9.04 -0.13
C ILE A 67 -13.02 9.64 -1.51
N ARG A 68 -11.77 9.62 -1.96
CA ARG A 68 -11.34 10.34 -3.14
C ARG A 68 -10.48 9.48 -4.06
N LEU A 69 -10.79 9.55 -5.35
CA LEU A 69 -9.91 9.12 -6.45
C LEU A 69 -9.52 10.40 -7.21
N GLU A 70 -8.23 10.72 -7.27
CA GLU A 70 -7.72 11.97 -7.85
C GLU A 70 -6.67 11.67 -8.92
N PHE A 71 -6.74 12.43 -10.01
CA PHE A 71 -5.77 12.47 -11.09
C PHE A 71 -5.21 13.90 -11.17
N ASP A 72 -3.90 14.01 -11.08
CA ASP A 72 -3.15 15.23 -11.39
C ASP A 72 -2.52 15.07 -12.77
N ASP A 73 -3.09 15.73 -13.78
CA ASP A 73 -2.61 15.68 -15.17
C ASP A 73 -1.30 16.45 -15.38
N LYS A 74 -0.97 17.39 -14.48
CA LYS A 74 0.26 18.18 -14.58
C LYS A 74 1.47 17.35 -14.16
N ASP A 75 1.37 16.75 -12.97
CA ASP A 75 2.45 15.96 -12.39
C ASP A 75 2.33 14.46 -12.71
N LYS A 76 1.24 14.05 -13.38
CA LYS A 76 0.92 12.66 -13.76
C LYS A 76 0.88 11.74 -12.53
N VAL A 77 0.03 12.13 -11.58
CA VAL A 77 -0.13 11.42 -10.31
C VAL A 77 -1.56 10.92 -10.16
N PHE A 78 -1.70 9.64 -9.80
CA PHE A 78 -2.97 9.06 -9.39
C PHE A 78 -2.96 8.80 -7.88
N THR A 79 -3.97 9.33 -7.18
CA THR A 79 -4.09 9.24 -5.72
C THR A 79 -5.45 8.68 -5.31
N VAL A 80 -5.43 7.64 -4.47
CA VAL A 80 -6.57 7.20 -3.66
C VAL A 80 -6.39 7.74 -2.26
N LEU A 81 -7.39 8.42 -1.71
CA LEU A 81 -7.34 9.00 -0.37
C LEU A 81 -8.63 8.73 0.41
N THR A 82 -8.48 8.37 1.67
CA THR A 82 -9.58 8.30 2.64
C THR A 82 -9.48 9.44 3.67
N PRO A 83 -10.58 9.83 4.34
CA PRO A 83 -10.55 10.86 5.39
C PRO A 83 -9.60 10.54 6.54
N GLY A 84 -9.40 9.25 6.85
CA GLY A 84 -8.44 8.78 7.84
C GLY A 84 -6.98 8.93 7.42
N LYS A 85 -6.70 9.41 6.20
CA LYS A 85 -5.35 9.53 5.60
C LYS A 85 -4.70 8.21 5.18
N ASN A 86 -5.49 7.16 4.94
CA ASN A 86 -4.99 6.02 4.15
C ASN A 86 -4.87 6.45 2.69
N THR A 87 -3.72 6.16 2.07
CA THR A 87 -3.35 6.60 0.73
C THR A 87 -2.74 5.50 -0.12
N LEU A 88 -3.03 5.56 -1.42
CA LEU A 88 -2.26 4.90 -2.48
C LEU A 88 -1.93 5.98 -3.51
N VAL A 89 -0.65 6.12 -3.85
CA VAL A 89 -0.14 7.12 -4.80
C VAL A 89 0.69 6.42 -5.86
N ILE A 90 0.39 6.67 -7.13
CA ILE A 90 1.17 6.26 -8.29
C ILE A 90 1.64 7.53 -8.99
N SER A 91 2.96 7.73 -9.14
CA SER A 91 3.54 9.00 -9.55
C SER A 91 4.64 8.80 -10.59
N ASP A 92 4.45 9.35 -11.80
CA ASP A 92 5.52 9.42 -12.81
C ASP A 92 6.63 10.40 -12.39
N LYS A 93 6.25 11.48 -11.69
CA LYS A 93 7.18 12.48 -11.15
C LYS A 93 8.16 11.88 -10.16
N ASP A 94 7.66 11.05 -9.25
CA ASP A 94 8.46 10.35 -8.24
C ASP A 94 8.94 8.97 -8.73
N LYS A 95 8.57 8.60 -9.96
CA LYS A 95 8.91 7.32 -10.61
C LYS A 95 8.59 6.11 -9.75
N GLY A 96 7.42 6.09 -9.12
CA GLY A 96 7.16 5.15 -8.04
C GLY A 96 5.71 5.01 -7.58
N VAL A 97 5.53 4.10 -6.62
CA VAL A 97 4.26 3.80 -5.96
C VAL A 97 4.46 3.89 -4.44
N LYS A 98 3.51 4.53 -3.75
CA LYS A 98 3.48 4.62 -2.28
C LYS A 98 2.12 4.19 -1.74
N ILE A 99 2.13 3.32 -0.74
CA ILE A 99 0.94 2.99 0.07
C ILE A 99 1.25 3.40 1.50
N GLU A 100 0.41 4.21 2.10
CA GLU A 100 0.55 4.63 3.50
C GLU A 100 -0.80 4.52 4.20
N ASP A 101 -0.84 3.83 5.34
CA ASP A 101 -2.02 3.76 6.17
C ASP A 101 -2.06 4.89 7.20
N GLN A 102 -3.22 5.09 7.83
CA GLN A 102 -3.42 6.10 8.87
C GLN A 102 -2.57 5.90 10.14
N ASN A 103 -1.94 4.73 10.30
CA ASN A 103 -1.09 4.41 11.43
C ASN A 103 0.39 4.79 11.15
N GLY A 104 0.71 5.14 9.89
CA GLY A 104 2.05 5.47 9.43
C GLY A 104 2.89 4.26 9.04
N ASN A 105 2.23 3.16 8.66
CA ASN A 105 2.88 2.03 7.99
C ASN A 105 2.98 2.36 6.50
N VAL A 106 4.16 2.13 5.90
CA VAL A 106 4.47 2.60 4.56
C VAL A 106 5.08 1.48 3.72
N PHE A 107 4.55 1.28 2.52
CA PHE A 107 5.18 0.52 1.44
C PHE A 107 5.53 1.48 0.30
N THR A 108 6.75 1.40 -0.24
CA THR A 108 7.19 2.28 -1.32
C THR A 108 8.05 1.54 -2.34
N THR A 109 7.81 1.82 -3.61
CA THR A 109 8.68 1.44 -4.73
C THR A 109 9.07 2.71 -5.48
N ASN A 110 10.35 2.85 -5.85
CA ASN A 110 10.84 3.95 -6.67
C ASN A 110 12.19 3.58 -7.32
N ASP A 111 12.87 4.57 -7.91
CA ASP A 111 14.18 4.42 -8.54
C ASP A 111 15.32 4.00 -7.57
N LYS A 112 15.11 4.12 -6.25
CA LYS A 112 16.06 3.66 -5.22
C LYS A 112 15.77 2.23 -4.74
N GLY A 113 14.65 1.63 -5.12
CA GLY A 113 14.28 0.26 -4.78
C GLY A 113 12.93 0.13 -4.07
N VAL A 114 12.83 -0.83 -3.15
CA VAL A 114 11.59 -1.19 -2.43
C VAL A 114 11.81 -1.11 -0.93
N THR A 115 10.88 -0.48 -0.20
CA THR A 115 10.90 -0.38 1.25
C THR A 115 9.56 -0.76 1.87
N LEU A 116 9.61 -1.42 3.03
CA LEU A 116 8.46 -1.69 3.89
C LEU A 116 8.81 -1.21 5.31
N THR A 117 8.01 -0.31 5.86
CA THR A 117 8.22 0.27 7.18
C THR A 117 6.95 0.22 8.01
N SER A 118 7.07 -0.13 9.29
CA SER A 118 5.97 -0.18 10.25
C SER A 118 6.35 0.59 11.50
N LYS A 119 5.39 1.27 12.13
CA LYS A 119 5.60 1.86 13.46
C LYS A 119 5.54 0.84 14.60
N LYS A 120 5.12 -0.38 14.29
CA LYS A 120 5.02 -1.51 15.21
C LYS A 120 5.63 -2.75 14.54
N ASP A 121 5.17 -3.93 14.92
CA ASP A 121 5.67 -5.20 14.40
C ASP A 121 5.42 -5.36 12.89
N ILE A 122 6.31 -6.12 12.24
CA ILE A 122 6.12 -6.72 10.93
C ILE A 122 6.17 -8.25 11.13
N LYS A 123 5.10 -8.96 10.76
CA LYS A 123 5.03 -10.43 10.83
C LYS A 123 4.96 -10.99 9.41
N VAL A 124 5.91 -11.84 9.05
CA VAL A 124 5.98 -12.52 7.75
C VAL A 124 5.84 -14.02 7.98
N THR A 125 4.74 -14.61 7.51
CA THR A 125 4.44 -16.03 7.67
C THR A 125 4.15 -16.66 6.32
N ALA A 126 4.70 -17.86 6.08
CA ALA A 126 4.42 -18.66 4.89
C ALA A 126 4.03 -20.08 5.31
N THR A 127 2.97 -20.63 4.70
CA THR A 127 2.59 -22.04 4.89
C THR A 127 3.50 -22.99 4.10
N GLY A 128 4.06 -22.50 3.00
CA GLY A 128 5.08 -23.17 2.20
C GLY A 128 6.50 -22.71 2.55
N LYS A 129 7.36 -22.64 1.53
CA LYS A 129 8.74 -22.17 1.66
C LYS A 129 8.82 -20.64 1.64
N LEU A 130 9.58 -20.07 2.57
CA LEU A 130 10.01 -18.66 2.53
C LEU A 130 11.49 -18.61 2.14
N GLU A 131 11.82 -17.87 1.08
CA GLU A 131 13.20 -17.67 0.61
C GLU A 131 13.55 -16.18 0.61
N LEU A 132 14.75 -15.85 1.12
CA LEU A 132 15.32 -14.50 1.05
C LEU A 132 16.69 -14.61 0.39
N SER A 133 16.91 -13.86 -0.69
CA SER A 133 18.17 -13.88 -1.44
C SER A 133 18.54 -12.48 -1.94
N GLY A 134 19.84 -12.20 -2.01
CA GLY A 134 20.38 -10.93 -2.52
C GLY A 134 21.78 -11.16 -3.10
N SER A 135 22.00 -10.78 -4.36
CA SER A 135 23.26 -11.02 -5.09
C SER A 135 24.46 -10.24 -4.52
N LYS A 136 24.19 -9.13 -3.85
CA LYS A 136 25.18 -8.30 -3.15
C LYS A 136 25.21 -8.54 -1.64
N GLY A 137 24.41 -9.46 -1.12
CA GLY A 137 24.31 -9.81 0.29
C GLY A 137 22.90 -9.67 0.88
N VAL A 138 22.76 -10.17 2.11
CA VAL A 138 21.56 -10.07 2.95
C VAL A 138 22.03 -9.67 4.35
N VAL A 139 21.41 -8.63 4.94
CA VAL A 139 21.76 -8.13 6.28
C VAL A 139 20.56 -8.33 7.19
N LEU A 140 20.75 -9.06 8.29
CA LEU A 140 19.80 -9.17 9.39
C LEU A 140 20.42 -8.51 10.61
N SER A 141 19.76 -7.49 11.16
CA SER A 141 20.28 -6.72 12.28
C SER A 141 19.15 -6.27 13.20
N SER A 142 19.47 -6.15 14.48
CA SER A 142 18.61 -5.57 15.51
C SER A 142 19.48 -4.70 16.42
N SER A 143 19.10 -3.43 16.59
CA SER A 143 19.90 -2.44 17.34
C SER A 143 19.61 -2.43 18.83
N GLY A 144 18.45 -2.94 19.26
CA GLY A 144 17.99 -2.86 20.65
C GLY A 144 17.39 -4.15 21.22
N GLY A 145 17.41 -5.24 20.46
CA GLY A 145 16.86 -6.53 20.88
C GLY A 145 17.52 -7.72 20.18
N ASP A 146 17.00 -8.92 20.41
CA ASP A 146 17.61 -10.16 19.94
C ASP A 146 17.30 -10.47 18.46
N VAL A 147 18.22 -11.17 17.81
CA VAL A 147 17.95 -11.92 16.57
C VAL A 147 17.85 -13.40 16.94
N LYS A 148 16.64 -13.98 16.84
CA LYS A 148 16.40 -15.41 17.11
C LYS A 148 16.26 -16.20 15.82
N VAL A 149 17.02 -17.29 15.70
CA VAL A 149 16.99 -18.20 14.55
C VAL A 149 16.72 -19.62 15.07
N GLU A 150 15.51 -20.10 14.84
CA GLU A 150 15.04 -21.38 15.33
C GLU A 150 14.49 -22.24 14.18
N GLY A 151 14.68 -23.55 14.28
CA GLY A 151 14.18 -24.50 13.31
C GLY A 151 14.59 -25.92 13.67
N LYS A 152 13.98 -26.93 13.04
CA LYS A 152 14.37 -28.33 13.24
C LYS A 152 15.85 -28.55 12.92
N ASN A 153 16.36 -27.87 11.88
CA ASN A 153 17.76 -27.82 11.50
C ASN A 153 18.12 -26.38 11.10
N VAL A 154 19.32 -25.92 11.44
CA VAL A 154 19.89 -24.65 10.98
C VAL A 154 21.21 -24.94 10.29
N ASN A 155 21.33 -24.57 9.00
CA ASN A 155 22.53 -24.78 8.19
C ASN A 155 23.17 -23.43 7.86
N LEU A 156 24.37 -23.19 8.38
CA LEU A 156 25.17 -22.00 8.07
C LEU A 156 26.36 -22.41 7.20
N LYS A 157 26.43 -21.88 5.97
CA LYS A 157 27.51 -22.18 5.03
C LYS A 157 28.01 -20.89 4.40
N ALA A 158 29.31 -20.64 4.48
CA ALA A 158 29.99 -19.57 3.76
C ALA A 158 31.14 -20.16 2.93
N SER A 159 31.39 -19.59 1.75
CA SER A 159 32.51 -19.99 0.88
C SER A 159 33.85 -19.46 1.38
N ALA A 160 33.86 -18.27 1.98
CA ALA A 160 35.06 -17.61 2.49
C ALA A 160 35.21 -17.80 4.01
N LYS A 161 34.27 -17.26 4.81
CA LYS A 161 34.37 -17.25 6.27
C LYS A 161 32.98 -17.21 6.91
N VAL A 162 32.80 -17.97 7.99
CA VAL A 162 31.75 -17.74 8.98
C VAL A 162 32.41 -17.06 10.17
N GLU A 163 31.88 -15.92 10.61
CA GLU A 163 32.39 -15.18 11.77
C GLU A 163 31.27 -15.02 12.80
N VAL A 164 31.57 -15.33 14.06
CA VAL A 164 30.64 -15.22 15.19
C VAL A 164 31.35 -14.44 16.29
N ASN A 165 30.89 -13.20 16.53
CA ASN A 165 31.45 -12.31 17.53
C ASN A 165 30.39 -12.03 18.62
N GLY A 166 30.72 -12.33 19.88
CA GLY A 166 29.91 -11.96 21.04
C GLY A 166 30.73 -11.12 21.99
N SER A 167 30.43 -9.82 22.12
CA SER A 167 31.22 -8.89 22.94
C SER A 167 31.21 -9.25 24.43
N ALA A 168 30.08 -9.74 24.94
CA ALA A 168 29.94 -10.24 26.30
C ALA A 168 30.30 -11.74 26.45
N GLY A 169 30.40 -12.47 25.34
CA GLY A 169 30.64 -13.92 25.30
C GLY A 169 29.80 -14.63 24.24
N ALA A 170 30.08 -15.91 24.04
CA ALA A 170 29.34 -16.80 23.15
C ALA A 170 29.16 -18.18 23.81
N ASP A 171 27.91 -18.63 23.92
CA ASP A 171 27.57 -19.95 24.48
C ASP A 171 27.25 -20.95 23.37
N ILE A 172 27.88 -22.13 23.40
CA ILE A 172 27.57 -23.26 22.51
C ILE A 172 27.18 -24.46 23.39
N LYS A 173 25.91 -24.87 23.32
CA LYS A 173 25.34 -25.94 24.17
C LYS A 173 24.72 -27.03 23.30
N SER A 174 24.94 -28.28 23.65
CA SER A 174 24.31 -29.47 23.05
C SER A 174 23.93 -30.44 24.15
N SER A 175 22.78 -31.10 24.03
CA SER A 175 22.39 -32.23 24.89
C SER A 175 23.13 -33.52 24.53
N SER A 176 23.86 -33.52 23.42
CA SER A 176 24.67 -34.63 22.93
C SER A 176 26.07 -34.10 22.60
N VAL A 177 26.67 -34.58 21.52
CA VAL A 177 28.04 -34.24 21.13
C VAL A 177 28.08 -32.92 20.34
N ILE A 178 29.06 -32.09 20.64
CA ILE A 178 29.49 -30.98 19.78
C ILE A 178 30.66 -31.48 18.94
N ASN A 179 30.52 -31.44 17.61
CA ASN A 179 31.59 -31.81 16.69
C ASN A 179 32.22 -30.55 16.10
N VAL A 180 33.48 -30.29 16.45
CA VAL A 180 34.29 -29.21 15.87
C VAL A 180 35.41 -29.84 15.05
N LYS A 181 35.48 -29.52 13.75
CA LYS A 181 36.50 -30.04 12.85
C LYS A 181 37.17 -28.89 12.12
N GLY A 182 38.49 -28.88 12.14
CA GLY A 182 39.35 -27.94 11.42
C GLY A 182 40.77 -28.50 11.39
N SER A 183 41.60 -28.02 10.46
CA SER A 183 43.03 -28.34 10.46
C SER A 183 43.73 -27.85 11.72
N MET A 184 43.22 -26.76 12.31
CA MET A 184 43.66 -26.17 13.57
C MET A 184 42.45 -25.64 14.33
N VAL A 185 42.39 -25.90 15.63
CA VAL A 185 41.38 -25.34 16.54
C VAL A 185 42.13 -24.65 17.67
N ASN A 186 42.04 -23.33 17.74
CA ASN A 186 42.64 -22.54 18.81
C ASN A 186 41.62 -22.36 19.93
N ILE A 187 41.99 -22.77 21.14
CA ILE A 187 41.21 -22.58 22.37
C ILE A 187 42.16 -21.91 23.36
N ASN A 188 41.81 -20.72 23.83
CA ASN A 188 42.60 -19.93 24.77
C ASN A 188 41.77 -19.44 25.94
#